data_AF-A0A8T5YL70-F1
#
_entry.id   AF-A0A8T5YL70-F1
#
_cell.length_a   1.000
_cell.length_b   1.000
_cell.length_c   1.000
_cell.angle_alpha   90.00
_cell.angle_beta   90.00
_cell.angle_gamma   90.00
#
_symmetry.space_group_name_H-M   'P 1'
#
loop_
_entity.id
_entity.type
_entity.pdbx_description
1 polymer ?
#
loop_
_entity_poly.entity_id
_entity_poly.type
_entity_poly.pdbx_seq_one_letter_code
_entity_poly.pdbx_strand_id
1 'polypeptide(L)'
;LCTLRQALDWCDELDPDGEFGLGVAVDVYHVWWDPDLASQILRAGNRILAFHVSDWLVPTTDLVNDRGMPGDGVINIPSIRRLVENAGFNGAIELEIFSPYWWQKDINSTLDISVDRIAHYC
;
A
#
# COMPACT_ATOMS: atom_id res chain seq x y z
N LEU A 1 15.94 4.55 6.99
CA LEU A 1 14.52 4.13 6.93
C LEU A 1 13.74 5.28 6.32
N CYS A 2 12.99 5.01 5.25
CA CYS A 2 12.08 5.98 4.63
C CYS A 2 10.68 5.72 5.20
N THR A 3 9.97 6.78 5.62
CA THR A 3 8.70 6.65 6.36
C THR A 3 7.60 7.50 5.73
N LEU A 4 6.34 7.15 6.03
CA LEU A 4 5.19 7.99 5.66
C LEU A 4 5.28 9.38 6.30
N ARG A 5 5.81 9.48 7.53
CA ARG A 5 6.07 10.76 8.21
C ARG A 5 6.93 11.70 7.36
N GLN A 6 8.07 11.21 6.87
CA GLN A 6 8.99 12.02 6.08
C GLN A 6 8.37 12.48 4.76
N ALA A 7 7.58 11.63 4.10
CA ALA A 7 6.87 12.02 2.88
C ALA A 7 5.83 13.12 3.17
N LEU A 8 5.13 13.04 4.29
CA LEU A 8 4.18 14.07 4.72
C LEU A 8 4.88 15.36 5.14
N ASP A 9 6.06 15.28 5.77
CA ASP A 9 6.86 16.46 6.11
C ASP A 9 7.22 17.25 4.83
N TRP A 10 7.55 16.57 3.74
CA TRP A 10 7.74 17.22 2.43
C TRP A 10 6.46 17.81 1.85
N CYS A 11 5.32 17.14 2.02
CA CYS A 11 4.03 17.69 1.58
C CYS A 11 3.71 19.00 2.32
N ASP A 12 3.96 19.05 3.63
CA ASP A 12 3.72 20.24 4.44
C ASP A 12 4.69 21.38 4.10
N GLU A 13 5.95 21.07 3.75
CA GLU A 13 6.94 22.09 3.36
C GLU A 13 6.68 22.65 1.96
N LEU A 14 6.31 21.80 1.00
CA LEU A 14 6.23 22.17 -0.43
C LEU A 14 4.83 22.62 -0.86
N ASP A 15 3.78 22.19 -0.16
CA ASP A 15 2.39 22.51 -0.47
C ASP A 15 1.59 22.70 0.83
N PRO A 16 1.96 23.65 1.72
CA PRO A 16 1.40 23.81 3.06
C PRO A 16 -0.13 23.99 3.06
N ASP A 17 -0.66 24.67 2.04
CA ASP A 17 -2.08 24.97 1.90
C ASP A 17 -2.85 23.91 1.09
N GLY A 18 -2.15 22.94 0.48
CA GLY A 18 -2.73 21.85 -0.30
C GLY A 18 -3.26 22.26 -1.68
N GLU A 19 -2.89 23.44 -2.18
CA GLU A 19 -3.41 23.99 -3.44
C GLU A 19 -2.85 23.26 -4.68
N PHE A 20 -1.67 22.65 -4.57
CA PHE A 20 -1.04 21.92 -5.67
C PHE A 20 -1.47 20.45 -5.75
N GLY A 21 -2.25 19.98 -4.77
CA GLY A 21 -2.67 18.58 -4.69
C GLY A 21 -1.50 17.63 -4.43
N LEU A 22 -0.46 18.10 -3.73
CA LEU A 22 0.67 17.26 -3.36
C LEU A 22 0.29 16.29 -2.23
N GLY A 23 0.62 15.03 -2.39
CA GLY A 23 0.27 13.99 -1.43
C GLY A 23 1.11 12.72 -1.57
N VAL A 24 0.59 11.64 -1.02
CA VAL A 24 1.31 10.38 -0.82
C VAL A 24 0.54 9.20 -1.43
N ALA A 25 1.28 8.25 -1.99
CA ALA A 25 0.79 6.90 -2.24
C ALA A 25 1.12 6.04 -1.02
N VAL A 26 0.09 5.46 -0.39
CA VAL A 26 0.26 4.54 0.73
C VAL A 26 0.34 3.12 0.17
N ASP A 27 1.55 2.63 -0.06
CA ASP A 27 1.82 1.25 -0.44
C ASP A 27 2.10 0.41 0.82
N VAL A 28 1.27 -0.60 1.08
CA VAL A 28 1.40 -1.46 2.26
C VAL A 28 2.77 -2.14 2.36
N TYR A 29 3.41 -2.48 1.23
CA TYR A 29 4.73 -3.11 1.22
C TYR A 29 5.80 -2.20 1.83
N HIS A 30 5.64 -0.90 1.67
CA HIS A 30 6.60 0.11 2.13
C HIS A 30 6.37 0.54 3.57
N VAL A 31 5.14 0.42 4.09
CA VAL A 31 4.75 1.07 5.35
C VAL A 31 4.31 0.11 6.46
N TRP A 32 4.00 -1.16 6.17
CA TRP A 32 3.37 -2.08 7.14
C TRP A 32 4.14 -2.27 8.45
N TRP A 33 5.46 -2.09 8.43
CA TRP A 33 6.36 -2.28 9.57
C TRP A 33 6.39 -1.08 10.52
N ASP A 34 5.89 0.08 10.10
CA ASP A 34 6.05 1.34 10.81
C ASP A 34 5.10 1.41 12.04
N PRO A 35 5.61 1.52 13.27
CA PRO A 35 4.76 1.60 14.47
C PRO A 35 3.89 2.87 14.52
N ASP A 36 4.29 3.94 13.83
CA ASP A 36 3.54 5.19 13.78
C ASP A 36 2.49 5.20 12.65
N LEU A 37 2.38 4.13 11.86
CA LEU A 37 1.59 4.10 10.62
C LEU A 37 0.17 4.63 10.78
N ALA A 38 -0.56 4.17 11.79
CA ALA A 38 -1.95 4.60 12.02
C ALA A 38 -2.05 6.11 12.27
N SER A 39 -1.11 6.68 13.03
CA SER A 39 -1.07 8.12 13.29
C SER A 39 -0.72 8.91 12.03
N GLN A 40 0.18 8.39 11.19
CA GLN A 40 0.60 9.06 9.96
C GLN A 40 -0.44 8.96 8.85
N ILE A 41 -1.18 7.85 8.75
CA ILE A 41 -2.34 7.75 7.84
C ILE A 41 -3.42 8.75 8.23
N LEU A 42 -3.72 8.88 9.52
CA LEU A 42 -4.68 9.87 10.00
C LEU A 42 -4.22 11.30 9.70
N ARG A 43 -2.92 11.60 9.88
CA ARG A 43 -2.32 12.89 9.49
C ARG A 43 -2.44 13.15 7.99
N ALA A 44 -2.21 12.12 7.16
CA ALA A 44 -2.24 12.26 5.71
C ALA A 44 -3.62 12.72 5.23
N GLY A 45 -4.70 12.13 5.74
CA GLY A 45 -6.07 12.55 5.41
C GLY A 45 -6.30 12.62 3.89
N ASN A 46 -6.77 13.77 3.42
CA ASN A 46 -7.01 14.05 2.00
C ASN A 46 -5.73 14.06 1.13
N ARG A 47 -4.53 14.02 1.71
CA ARG A 47 -3.27 13.86 0.97
C ARG A 47 -3.00 12.42 0.55
N ILE A 48 -3.82 11.44 0.94
CA ILE A 48 -3.69 10.07 0.41
C ILE A 48 -4.24 10.08 -1.01
N LEU A 49 -3.36 9.92 -2.01
CA LEU A 49 -3.71 10.00 -3.43
C LEU A 49 -3.80 8.62 -4.09
N ALA A 50 -3.17 7.61 -3.49
CA ALA A 50 -3.23 6.22 -3.95
C ALA A 50 -3.06 5.27 -2.77
N PHE A 51 -3.61 4.06 -2.91
CA PHE A 51 -3.46 2.97 -1.95
C PHE A 51 -3.08 1.68 -2.69
N HIS A 52 -1.83 1.27 -2.53
CA HIS A 52 -1.30 0.07 -3.21
C HIS A 52 -1.26 -1.10 -2.23
N VAL A 53 -1.64 -2.27 -2.73
CA VAL A 53 -1.64 -3.53 -1.99
C VAL A 53 -0.75 -4.55 -2.66
N SER A 54 -0.07 -5.30 -1.81
CA SER A 54 0.63 -6.55 -2.07
C SER A 54 0.79 -7.24 -0.71
N ASP A 55 1.73 -8.14 -0.53
CA ASP A 55 2.00 -8.75 0.77
C ASP A 55 3.50 -8.95 1.05
N TRP A 56 3.83 -9.09 2.33
CA TRP A 56 5.18 -9.38 2.79
C TRP A 56 5.32 -10.87 3.08
N LEU A 57 6.00 -11.60 2.19
CA LEU A 57 6.22 -13.03 2.33
C LEU A 57 7.12 -13.34 3.53
N VAL A 58 6.94 -14.52 4.14
CA VAL A 58 7.85 -15.03 5.18
C VAL A 58 8.32 -16.43 4.80
N PRO A 59 9.60 -16.62 4.43
CA PRO A 59 10.63 -15.58 4.26
C PRO A 59 10.44 -14.75 2.97
N THR A 60 10.80 -13.47 3.01
CA THR A 60 11.09 -12.67 1.81
C THR A 60 12.52 -12.97 1.35
N THR A 61 12.69 -13.24 0.07
CA THR A 61 13.97 -13.67 -0.53
C THR A 61 14.61 -12.61 -1.43
N ASP A 62 13.84 -11.64 -1.91
CA ASP A 62 14.33 -10.46 -2.66
C ASP A 62 13.54 -9.21 -2.25
N LEU A 63 14.23 -8.10 -1.96
CA LEU A 63 13.57 -6.89 -1.45
C LEU A 63 12.79 -6.11 -2.52
N VAL A 64 13.08 -6.35 -3.81
CA VAL A 64 12.41 -5.68 -4.93
C VAL A 64 11.39 -6.61 -5.56
N ASN A 65 11.78 -7.84 -5.86
CA ASN A 65 11.09 -8.75 -6.75
C ASN A 65 10.44 -9.95 -6.02
N ASP A 66 10.13 -9.84 -4.73
CA ASP A 66 9.49 -10.92 -3.97
C ASP A 66 8.28 -10.46 -3.18
N ARG A 67 7.47 -9.58 -3.79
CA ARG A 67 6.18 -9.18 -3.23
C ARG A 67 5.18 -10.35 -3.32
N GLY A 68 4.41 -10.54 -2.26
CA GLY A 68 3.33 -11.53 -2.19
C GLY A 68 2.03 -11.03 -2.81
N MET A 69 1.17 -11.97 -3.21
CA MET A 69 -0.24 -11.67 -3.46
C MET A 69 -0.95 -11.47 -2.11
N PRO A 70 -1.91 -10.54 -1.98
CA PRO A 70 -2.65 -10.34 -0.74
C PRO A 70 -3.16 -11.66 -0.12
N GLY A 71 -2.81 -11.88 1.14
CA GLY A 71 -3.15 -13.08 1.91
C GLY A 71 -2.08 -14.19 1.87
N ASP A 72 -1.04 -14.07 1.05
CA ASP A 72 0.09 -15.01 1.04
C ASP A 72 1.19 -14.63 2.06
N GLY A 73 1.15 -13.41 2.60
CA GLY A 73 2.15 -12.88 3.53
C GLY A 73 1.58 -12.57 4.91
N VAL A 74 2.22 -11.60 5.59
CA VAL A 74 1.93 -11.26 6.99
C VAL A 74 1.33 -9.86 7.18
N ILE A 75 1.13 -9.10 6.11
CA ILE A 75 0.58 -7.75 6.24
C ILE A 75 -0.91 -7.86 6.63
N ASN A 76 -1.31 -7.13 7.67
CA ASN A 76 -2.72 -6.97 8.02
C ASN A 76 -3.38 -5.89 7.15
N ILE A 77 -3.54 -6.21 5.85
CA ILE A 77 -4.06 -5.30 4.82
C ILE A 77 -5.45 -4.76 5.19
N PRO A 78 -6.43 -5.56 5.69
CA PRO A 78 -7.75 -5.03 6.03
C PRO A 78 -7.71 -3.95 7.11
N SER A 79 -6.76 -4.05 8.05
CA SER A 79 -6.59 -3.03 9.08
C SER A 79 -6.02 -1.73 8.53
N ILE A 80 -5.05 -1.82 7.61
CA ILE A 80 -4.47 -0.64 6.95
C ILE A 80 -5.49 0.00 6.00
N ARG A 81 -6.23 -0.80 5.23
CA ARG A 81 -7.32 -0.33 4.37
C ARG A 81 -8.33 0.47 5.16
N ARG A 82 -8.80 -0.06 6.30
CA ARG A 82 -9.73 0.65 7.17
C ARG A 82 -9.16 1.98 7.69
N LEU A 83 -7.85 2.06 7.95
CA LEU A 83 -7.21 3.31 8.36
C LEU A 83 -7.23 4.34 7.23
N VAL A 84 -6.89 3.96 5.99
CA VAL A 84 -6.89 4.90 4.86
C VAL A 84 -8.31 5.34 4.47
N GLU A 85 -9.28 4.44 4.51
CA GLU A 85 -10.71 4.75 4.28
C GLU A 85 -11.24 5.71 5.36
N ASN A 86 -10.93 5.46 6.64
CA ASN A 86 -11.30 6.35 7.74
C ASN A 86 -10.60 7.72 7.67
N ALA A 87 -9.43 7.80 7.04
CA ALA A 87 -8.73 9.06 6.77
C ALA A 87 -9.35 9.84 5.60
N GLY A 88 -10.29 9.26 4.87
CA GLY A 88 -11.05 9.91 3.79
C GLY A 88 -10.72 9.41 2.38
N PHE A 89 -9.80 8.45 2.21
CA PHE A 89 -9.51 7.88 0.91
C PHE A 89 -10.67 7.01 0.40
N ASN A 90 -11.14 7.28 -0.81
CA ASN A 90 -12.25 6.56 -1.45
C ASN A 90 -11.90 6.08 -2.88
N GLY A 91 -10.61 6.07 -3.22
CA GLY A 91 -10.10 5.64 -4.52
C GLY A 91 -10.04 4.13 -4.66
N ALA A 92 -9.49 3.68 -5.80
CA ALA A 92 -9.30 2.26 -6.07
C ALA A 92 -8.21 1.65 -5.18
N ILE A 93 -8.32 0.34 -4.97
CA ILE A 93 -7.25 -0.49 -4.39
C ILE A 93 -6.38 -0.96 -5.55
N GLU A 94 -5.13 -0.53 -5.58
CA GLU A 94 -4.21 -0.86 -6.66
C GLU A 94 -3.34 -2.07 -6.28
N LEU A 95 -3.40 -3.15 -7.05
CA LEU A 95 -2.54 -4.31 -6.82
C LEU A 95 -1.18 -4.11 -7.50
N GLU A 96 -0.10 -4.07 -6.71
CA GLU A 96 1.26 -3.85 -7.21
C GLU A 96 2.22 -4.98 -6.77
N ILE A 97 2.47 -5.94 -7.67
CA ILE A 97 3.30 -7.12 -7.39
C ILE A 97 4.50 -7.18 -8.35
N PHE A 98 5.70 -7.13 -7.78
CA PHE A 98 6.93 -7.51 -8.45
C PHE A 98 7.32 -8.91 -7.98
N SER A 99 7.17 -9.90 -8.86
CA SER A 99 7.41 -11.30 -8.49
C SER A 99 7.70 -12.15 -9.74
N PRO A 100 8.94 -12.63 -9.93
CA PRO A 100 9.29 -13.57 -10.98
C PRO A 100 8.45 -14.86 -10.92
N TYR A 101 7.93 -15.22 -9.74
CA TYR A 101 6.98 -16.31 -9.60
C TYR A 101 5.67 -16.02 -10.33
N TRP A 102 5.05 -14.86 -10.07
CA TRP A 102 3.79 -14.46 -10.71
C TRP A 102 3.96 -14.09 -12.18
N TRP A 103 5.09 -13.52 -12.59
CA TRP A 103 5.39 -13.22 -14.01
C TRP A 103 5.46 -14.46 -14.91
N GLN A 104 5.71 -15.64 -14.33
CA GLN A 104 5.74 -16.91 -15.06
C GLN A 104 4.37 -17.59 -15.15
N LYS A 105 3.33 -17.06 -14.47
CA LYS A 105 1.98 -17.62 -14.50
C LYS A 105 1.21 -17.14 -15.72
N ASP A 106 0.15 -17.86 -16.05
CA ASP A 106 -0.82 -17.39 -17.03
C ASP A 106 -1.48 -16.10 -16.53
N ILE A 107 -1.62 -15.11 -17.42
CA ILE A 107 -2.11 -13.79 -17.04
C ILE A 107 -3.59 -13.79 -16.67
N ASN A 108 -4.43 -14.58 -17.34
CA ASN A 108 -5.87 -14.62 -17.03
C ASN A 108 -6.07 -15.26 -15.65
N SER A 109 -5.40 -16.38 -15.39
CA SER A 109 -5.41 -17.00 -14.06
C SER A 109 -4.86 -16.05 -12.98
N THR A 110 -3.83 -15.26 -13.29
CA THR A 110 -3.26 -14.31 -12.34
C THR A 110 -4.24 -13.17 -12.03
N LEU A 111 -4.97 -12.67 -13.04
CA LEU A 111 -6.00 -11.64 -12.85
C LEU A 111 -7.20 -12.18 -12.08
N ASP A 112 -7.66 -13.41 -12.36
CA ASP A 112 -8.74 -14.04 -11.61
C ASP A 112 -8.38 -14.19 -10.12
N ILE A 113 -7.16 -14.65 -9.83
CA ILE A 113 -6.64 -14.74 -8.46
C ILE A 113 -6.52 -13.35 -7.84
N SER A 114 -6.02 -12.36 -8.58
CA SER A 114 -5.89 -10.97 -8.09
C SER A 114 -7.23 -10.43 -7.60
N VAL A 115 -8.30 -10.61 -8.40
CA VAL A 115 -9.66 -10.17 -8.04
C VAL A 115 -10.16 -10.90 -6.79
N ASP A 116 -10.00 -12.22 -6.75
CA ASP A 116 -10.40 -13.03 -5.60
C ASP A 116 -9.67 -12.60 -4.32
N ARG A 117 -8.36 -12.37 -4.41
CA ARG A 117 -7.54 -11.99 -3.26
C ARG A 117 -7.83 -10.59 -2.76
N ILE A 118 -8.05 -9.63 -3.66
CA ILE A 118 -8.50 -8.28 -3.27
C ILE A 118 -9.86 -8.36 -2.56
N ALA A 119 -10.79 -9.19 -3.04
CA ALA A 119 -12.12 -9.30 -2.43
C ALA A 119 -12.09 -9.92 -1.01
N HIS A 120 -11.13 -10.81 -0.74
CA HIS A 120 -11.07 -11.55 0.53
C HIS A 120 -10.08 -10.99 1.55
N TYR A 121 -8.97 -10.38 1.09
CA TYR A 121 -7.84 -10.00 1.95
C TYR A 121 -7.55 -8.51 1.97
N CYS A 122 -8.22 -7.69 1.15
CA CYS A 122 -8.07 -6.25 1.17
C CYS A 122 -9.25 -5.57 1.84
#